data_AF-A0A7V2RTI2-F1
#
_entry.id   AF-A0A7V2RTI2-F1
#
_cell.length_a   1.000
_cell.length_b   1.000
_cell.length_c   1.000
_cell.angle_alpha   90.00
_cell.angle_beta   90.00
_cell.angle_gamma   90.00
#
_symmetry.space_group_name_H-M   'P 1'
#
loop_
_entity.id
_entity.type
_entity.pdbx_description
1 polymer ?
#
loop_
_entity_poly.entity_id
_entity_poly.type
_entity_poly.pdbx_seq_one_letter_code
_entity_poly.pdbx_strand_id
1 'polypeptide(L)'
;EKRIPGFGELFRWLSYAKIGTSTIQSRADAGVAGGTYIFCLPGSPGACRDAWDDILATQLDIRYRPCNFAEMMPRLREHEPGG
;
A
#
# COMPACT_ATOMS: atom_id res chain seq x y z
N GLU A 1 0.10 -9.70 -12.71
CA GLU A 1 0.39 -8.30 -12.28
C GLU A 1 -0.92 -7.58 -11.99
N LYS A 2 -0.99 -6.81 -10.89
CA LYS A 2 -2.23 -6.15 -10.47
C LYS A 2 -1.94 -4.85 -9.75
N ARG A 3 -2.66 -3.77 -10.07
CA ARG A 3 -2.59 -2.50 -9.31
C ARG A 3 -3.43 -2.56 -8.04
N ILE A 4 -3.01 -1.82 -7.01
CA ILE A 4 -3.71 -1.65 -5.73
C ILE A 4 -4.05 -0.14 -5.60
N PRO A 5 -5.04 0.37 -6.36
CA PRO A 5 -5.34 1.80 -6.39
C PRO A 5 -5.73 2.35 -5.01
N GLY A 6 -6.38 1.53 -4.18
CA GLY A 6 -6.78 1.87 -2.82
C GLY A 6 -5.63 2.32 -1.92
N PHE A 7 -4.39 1.90 -2.20
CA PHE A 7 -3.21 2.37 -1.45
C PHE A 7 -2.97 3.86 -1.68
N GLY A 8 -2.88 4.29 -2.94
CA GLY A 8 -2.65 5.69 -3.28
C GLY A 8 -3.82 6.58 -2.85
N GLU A 9 -5.05 6.07 -2.96
CA GLU A 9 -6.27 6.75 -2.50
C GLU A 9 -6.24 6.99 -0.98
N LEU A 10 -6.03 5.94 -0.18
CA LEU A 10 -5.97 6.05 1.27
C LEU A 10 -4.79 6.92 1.73
N PHE A 11 -3.63 6.78 1.08
CA PHE A 11 -2.46 7.61 1.37
C PHE A 11 -2.76 9.10 1.17
N ARG A 12 -3.39 9.48 0.06
CA ARG A 12 -3.77 10.88 -0.21
C ARG A 12 -4.86 11.38 0.73
N TRP A 13 -5.81 10.53 1.10
CA TRP A 13 -6.83 10.87 2.10
C TRP A 13 -6.21 11.22 3.45
N LEU A 14 -5.32 10.36 3.96
CA LEU A 14 -4.60 10.60 5.23
C LEU A 14 -3.66 11.81 5.13
N SER A 15 -2.95 11.93 4.02
CA SER A 15 -2.06 13.07 3.76
C SER A 15 -2.81 14.39 3.70
N TYR A 16 -4.04 14.42 3.18
CA TYR A 16 -4.85 15.64 3.15
C TYR A 16 -5.08 16.21 4.56
N ALA A 17 -5.30 15.35 5.56
CA ALA A 17 -5.45 15.79 6.95
C ALA A 17 -4.16 16.41 7.53
N LYS A 18 -2.98 16.04 6.99
CA LYS A 18 -1.66 16.46 7.50
C LYS A 18 -1.09 17.66 6.74
N ILE A 19 -1.21 17.68 5.41
CA ILE A 19 -0.57 18.65 4.52
C ILE A 19 -1.57 19.37 3.59
N GLY A 20 -2.87 19.14 3.78
CA GLY A 20 -3.93 19.77 2.98
C GLY A 20 -3.79 19.48 1.49
N THR A 21 -4.06 20.49 0.67
CA THR A 21 -4.05 20.39 -0.80
C THR A 21 -2.68 20.06 -1.38
N SER A 22 -1.58 20.25 -0.64
CA SER A 22 -0.24 19.83 -1.07
C SER A 22 -0.16 18.34 -1.37
N THR A 23 -1.06 17.52 -0.82
CA THR A 23 -1.17 16.10 -1.14
C THR A 23 -1.43 15.81 -2.63
N ILE A 24 -1.92 16.78 -3.41
CA ILE A 24 -2.12 16.61 -4.86
C ILE A 24 -0.81 16.25 -5.60
N GLN A 25 0.34 16.64 -5.04
CA GLN A 25 1.66 16.34 -5.58
C GLN A 25 2.15 14.92 -5.23
N SER A 26 1.47 14.22 -4.31
CA SER A 26 1.84 12.88 -3.87
C SER A 26 1.37 11.82 -4.87
N ARG A 27 2.33 11.23 -5.59
CA ARG A 27 2.12 10.14 -6.55
C ARG A 27 2.37 8.76 -5.93
N ALA A 28 1.86 8.54 -4.72
CA ALA A 28 1.91 7.22 -4.10
C ALA A 28 1.06 6.22 -4.91
N ASP A 29 1.60 5.03 -5.14
CA ASP A 29 0.98 3.95 -5.92
C ASP A 29 1.42 2.59 -5.37
N ALA A 30 0.70 1.51 -5.70
CA ALA A 30 1.06 0.17 -5.28
C ALA A 30 0.54 -0.91 -6.24
N GLY A 31 1.17 -2.08 -6.18
CA GLY A 31 0.79 -3.21 -7.02
C GLY A 31 1.42 -4.52 -6.58
N VAL A 32 1.11 -5.58 -7.33
CA VAL A 32 1.74 -6.90 -7.24
C VAL A 32 2.39 -7.21 -8.57
N ALA A 33 3.68 -7.55 -8.53
CA ALA A 33 4.42 -8.08 -9.68
C ALA A 33 5.26 -9.30 -9.25
N GLY A 34 5.20 -10.39 -10.03
CA GLY A 34 5.93 -11.63 -9.74
C GLY A 34 5.72 -12.18 -8.32
N GLY A 35 4.47 -12.18 -7.83
CA GLY A 35 4.17 -12.61 -6.46
C GLY A 35 4.66 -11.70 -5.34
N THR A 36 5.11 -10.48 -5.66
CA THR A 36 5.68 -9.53 -4.70
C THR A 36 4.83 -8.26 -4.64
N TYR A 37 4.48 -7.82 -3.43
CA TYR A 37 3.90 -6.49 -3.22
C TYR A 37 4.94 -5.39 -3.43
N ILE A 38 4.55 -4.34 -4.14
CA ILE A 38 5.38 -3.16 -4.40
C ILE A 38 4.59 -1.93 -3.98
N PHE A 39 5.18 -1.09 -3.13
CA PHE A 39 4.61 0.17 -2.66
C PHE A 39 5.56 1.31 -3.02
N CYS A 40 5.08 2.24 -3.84
CA CYS A 40 5.82 3.42 -4.29
C CYS A 40 5.40 4.62 -3.43
N LEU A 41 6.36 5.24 -2.75
CA LEU A 41 6.13 6.33 -1.81
C LEU A 41 6.83 7.62 -2.24
N PRO A 42 6.33 8.80 -1.83
CA PRO A 42 7.05 10.05 -1.99
C PRO A 42 8.40 10.01 -1.27
N GLY A 43 9.41 10.72 -1.81
CA GLY A 43 10.78 10.69 -1.26
C GLY A 43 10.98 11.39 0.09
N SER A 44 9.94 12.01 0.67
CA SER A 44 10.07 12.66 1.97
C SER A 44 10.03 11.64 3.12
N PRO A 45 10.91 11.75 4.12
CA PRO A 45 10.88 10.84 5.27
C PRO A 45 9.53 10.84 6.03
N GLY A 46 8.85 11.99 6.07
CA GLY A 46 7.52 12.11 6.65
C GLY A 46 6.48 11.26 5.92
N ALA A 47 6.44 11.31 4.58
CA ALA A 47 5.52 10.50 3.79
C ALA A 47 5.79 8.99 3.97
N CYS A 48 7.06 8.58 4.04
CA CYS A 48 7.41 7.20 4.33
C CYS A 48 6.92 6.74 5.71
N ARG A 49 7.08 7.59 6.73
CA ARG A 49 6.58 7.34 8.08
C ARG A 49 5.05 7.22 8.10
N ASP A 50 4.36 8.17 7.49
CA ASP A 50 2.90 8.20 7.41
C ASP A 50 2.34 6.94 6.72
N ALA A 51 2.93 6.54 5.58
CA ALA A 51 2.53 5.32 4.90
C ALA A 51 2.78 4.06 5.73
N TRP A 52 3.88 4.03 6.48
CA TRP A 52 4.19 2.90 7.35
C TRP A 52 3.22 2.82 8.52
N ASP A 53 3.17 3.86 9.34
CA ASP A 53 2.43 3.89 10.60
C ASP A 53 0.91 3.78 10.38
N ASP A 54 0.37 4.45 9.36
CA ASP A 54 -1.08 4.55 9.16
C ASP A 54 -1.66 3.53 8.17
N ILE A 55 -0.83 2.83 7.40
CA ILE A 55 -1.31 1.87 6.37
C ILE A 55 -0.54 0.55 6.44
N LEU A 56 0.75 0.54 6.15
CA LEU A 56 1.50 -0.69 5.89
C LEU A 56 1.68 -1.54 7.16
N ALA A 57 1.90 -0.92 8.32
CA ALA A 57 2.07 -1.64 9.57
C ALA A 57 0.85 -2.51 9.90
N THR A 58 -0.37 -2.01 9.64
CA THR A 58 -1.59 -2.80 9.83
C THR A 58 -1.79 -3.83 8.73
N GLN A 59 -1.53 -3.47 7.47
CA GLN A 59 -1.74 -4.39 6.35
C GLN A 59 -0.70 -5.51 6.26
N LEU A 60 0.49 -5.33 6.83
CA LEU A 60 1.54 -6.35 6.89
C LEU A 60 1.56 -7.11 8.23
N ASP A 61 0.62 -6.83 9.14
CA ASP A 61 0.41 -7.63 10.34
C ASP A 61 -0.69 -8.67 10.09
N ILE A 62 -0.32 -9.95 10.14
CA ILE A 62 -1.24 -11.09 9.97
C ILE A 62 -2.39 -11.11 10.98
N ARG A 63 -2.24 -10.44 12.11
CA ARG A 63 -3.26 -10.37 13.17
C ARG A 63 -4.34 -9.31 12.89
N TYR A 64 -4.12 -8.42 11.93
CA TYR A 64 -5.06 -7.36 11.62
C TYR A 64 -6.33 -7.89 10.95
N ARG A 65 -7.48 -7.41 11.40
CA ARG A 65 -8.82 -7.85 10.97
C ARG A 65 -9.60 -6.65 10.41
N PRO A 66 -10.59 -6.85 9.51
CA PRO A 66 -11.11 -8.13 9.03
C PRO A 66 -10.27 -8.81 7.96
N CYS A 67 -9.33 -8.09 7.33
CA CYS A 67 -8.43 -8.59 6.30
C CYS A 67 -7.14 -7.77 6.25
N ASN A 68 -6.06 -8.38 5.75
CA ASN A 68 -4.76 -7.74 5.58
C ASN A 68 -3.99 -8.35 4.38
N PHE A 69 -2.91 -7.69 3.93
CA PHE A 69 -2.08 -8.20 2.85
C PHE A 69 -1.26 -9.43 3.24
N ALA A 70 -0.85 -9.56 4.50
CA ALA A 70 -0.10 -10.73 4.96
C ALA A 70 -0.89 -12.04 4.80
N GLU A 71 -2.21 -12.04 5.04
CA GLU A 71 -3.11 -13.18 4.79
C GLU A 71 -3.20 -13.53 3.30
N MET A 72 -3.05 -12.54 2.41
CA MET A 72 -3.15 -12.72 0.97
C MET A 72 -1.84 -13.14 0.29
N MET A 73 -0.69 -12.99 0.97
CA MET A 73 0.64 -13.28 0.39
C MET A 73 0.76 -14.68 -0.26
N PRO A 74 0.27 -15.78 0.34
CA PRO A 74 0.37 -17.11 -0.27
C PRO A 74 -0.35 -17.22 -1.61
N ARG A 75 -1.33 -16.35 -1.85
CA ARG A 75 -2.26 -16.40 -2.99
C ARG A 75 -1.83 -15.53 -4.16
N LEU A 76 -0.74 -14.78 -4.03
CA LEU A 76 -0.32 -13.77 -5.01
C LEU A 76 0.06 -14.36 -6.38
N ARG A 77 0.42 -15.64 -6.42
CA ARG A 77 0.85 -16.34 -7.63
C ARG A 77 -0.20 -17.31 -8.20
N GLU A 78 -1.40 -17.40 -7.58
CA GLU A 78 -2.48 -18.31 -8.03
C GLU A 78 -2.92 -18.09 -9.48
N HIS A 79 -2.63 -16.93 -10.07
CA HIS A 79 -3.02 -16.58 -11.43
C HIS A 79 -1.91 -16.88 -12.47
N GLU A 80 -0.72 -17.33 -12.04
CA GLU A 80 0.39 -17.69 -12.94
C GLU A 80 0.21 -19.13 -13.46
N PRO A 81 0.45 -19.40 -14.76
CA PRO A 81 0.40 -20.76 -15.28
C PRO A 81 1.52 -21.61 -14.64
N GLY A 82 1.15 -22.53 -13.75
CA GLY A 82 2.05 -23.40 -12.99
C GLY A 82 2.03 -23.22 -11.47
N GLY A 83 1.18 -22.33 -10.94
CA GLY A 83 0.84 -22.24 -9.51
C GLY A 83 -0.16 -23.30 -9.06
#